data_AF-A0A3A4PZX4-F1
#
_entry.id   AF-A0A3A4PZX4-F1
#
_cell.length_a   1.000
_cell.length_b   1.000
_cell.length_c   1.000
_cell.angle_alpha   90.00
_cell.angle_beta   90.00
_cell.angle_gamma   90.00
#
_symmetry.space_group_name_H-M   'P 1'
#
loop_
_entity.id
_entity.type
_entity.pdbx_description
1 polymer ?
#
loop_
_entity_poly.entity_id
_entity_poly.type
_entity_poly.pdbx_seq_one_letter_code
_entity_poly.pdbx_strand_id
1 'polypeptide(L)' 'MNWQIEVKPTAERQYRKLDRKTRVRTKETLYSLEKAPNPLHHKDVRALTGELHGDWRLRVGGWAITRRVSKT' A
#
# COMPACT_ATOMS: atom_id res chain seq x y z
N MET A 1 0.34 4.63 17.73
CA MET A 1 0.30 5.42 16.47
C MET A 1 -0.51 4.62 15.48
N ASN A 2 -1.76 5.02 15.22
CA ASN A 2 -2.62 4.34 14.25
C ASN A 2 -2.47 5.07 12.92
N TRP A 3 -1.94 4.38 11.92
CA TRP A 3 -1.90 4.88 10.55
C TRP A 3 -3.05 4.26 9.79
N GLN A 4 -3.84 5.07 9.10
CA GLN A 4 -4.91 4.59 8.24
C GLN A 4 -4.39 4.50 6.80
N ILE A 5 -4.45 3.30 6.23
CA ILE A 5 -4.00 3.04 4.85
C ILE A 5 -5.23 2.96 3.96
N GLU A 6 -5.42 3.97 3.12
CA GLU A 6 -6.52 3.99 2.15
C GLU A 6 -6.04 3.49 0.78
N VAL A 7 -6.73 2.48 0.27
CA VAL A 7 -6.48 1.92 -1.06
C VAL A 7 -7.47 2.55 -2.05
N LYS A 8 -6.97 3.04 -3.19
CA LYS A 8 -7.85 3.63 -4.21
C LYS A 8 -8.79 2.58 -4.83
N PRO A 9 -10.00 2.94 -5.28
CA PRO A 9 -10.95 2.01 -5.88
C PRO A 9 -10.43 1.28 -7.14
N THR A 10 -9.51 1.91 -7.88
CA THR A 10 -8.82 1.30 -9.03
C THR A 10 -7.87 0.19 -8.60
N ALA A 11 -7.13 0.41 -7.52
CA ALA A 11 -6.23 -0.57 -6.93
C ALA A 11 -7.01 -1.73 -6.29
N GLU A 12 -8.17 -1.48 -5.67
CA GLU A 12 -9.02 -2.53 -5.14
C GLU A 12 -9.57 -3.45 -6.25
N ARG A 13 -10.02 -2.86 -7.36
CA ARG A 13 -10.47 -3.64 -8.54
C ARG A 13 -9.35 -4.53 -9.09
N GLN A 14 -8.12 -4.06 -9.13
CA GLN A 14 -6.98 -4.88 -9.52
C GLN A 14 -6.65 -5.95 -8.47
N TYR A 15 -6.68 -5.60 -7.18
CA TYR A 15 -6.45 -6.54 -6.08
C TYR A 15 -7.40 -7.74 -6.12
N ARG A 16 -8.68 -7.52 -6.46
CA ARG A 16 -9.67 -8.61 -6.59
C ARG A 16 -9.34 -9.57 -7.74
N LYS A 17 -8.64 -9.11 -8.79
CA LYS A 17 -8.21 -9.93 -9.94
C LYS A 17 -6.92 -10.72 -9.67
N LEU A 18 -6.24 -10.46 -8.56
CA LEU A 18 -5.00 -11.16 -8.21
C LEU A 18 -5.26 -12.61 -7.80
N ASP A 19 -4.25 -13.44 -8.01
CA ASP A 19 -4.26 -14.82 -7.53
C ASP A 19 -4.30 -14.87 -5.98
N ARG A 20 -4.78 -15.99 -5.45
CA ARG A 20 -4.97 -16.17 -4.00
C ARG A 20 -3.67 -15.93 -3.21
N LYS A 21 -2.51 -16.35 -3.73
CA LYS A 21 -1.22 -16.23 -3.04
C LYS A 21 -0.78 -14.77 -2.97
N THR A 22 -0.89 -14.04 -4.08
CA THR A 22 -0.56 -12.61 -4.12
C THR A 22 -1.51 -11.78 -3.25
N ARG A 23 -2.81 -12.12 -3.20
CA ARG A 23 -3.76 -11.44 -2.30
C ARG A 23 -3.39 -11.60 -0.83
N VAL A 24 -3.09 -12.83 -0.40
CA VAL A 24 -2.67 -13.12 0.99
C VAL A 24 -1.41 -12.32 1.33
N ARG A 25 -0.39 -12.38 0.47
CA ARG A 25 0.87 -11.65 0.68
C ARG A 25 0.66 -10.13 0.75
N THR A 26 -0.22 -9.59 -0.09
CA THR A 26 -0.56 -8.17 -0.09
C THR A 26 -1.27 -7.79 1.21
N LYS A 27 -2.23 -8.61 1.67
CA LYS A 27 -2.96 -8.37 2.92
C LYS A 27 -2.03 -8.39 4.13
N GLU A 28 -1.11 -9.36 4.20
CA GLU A 28 -0.09 -9.44 5.24
C GLU A 28 0.81 -8.21 5.23
N THR A 29 1.29 -7.79 4.06
CA THR A 29 2.15 -6.61 3.92
C THR A 29 1.43 -5.34 4.37
N LEU A 30 0.15 -5.16 4.00
CA LEU A 30 -0.66 -4.02 4.44
C LEU A 30 -0.84 -4.01 5.96
N TYR A 31 -1.15 -5.16 6.55
CA TYR A 31 -1.34 -5.28 7.99
C TYR A 31 -0.04 -5.02 8.78
N SER A 32 1.10 -5.50 8.28
CA SER A 32 2.41 -5.20 8.86
C SER A 32 2.74 -3.71 8.77
N LEU A 33 2.31 -3.03 7.71
CA LEU A 33 2.50 -1.58 7.55
C LEU A 33 1.64 -0.76 8.50
N GLU A 34 0.39 -1.14 8.73
CA GLU A 34 -0.48 -0.47 9.74
C GLU A 34 0.12 -0.55 11.14
N LYS A 35 0.76 -1.68 11.47
CA LYS A 35 1.42 -1.90 12.76
C LYS A 35 2.80 -1.26 12.88
N ALA A 36 3.39 -0.81 11.77
CA ALA A 36 4.72 -0.23 11.78
C ALA A 36 4.68 1.16 12.44
N PRO A 37 5.74 1.55 13.19
CA PRO A 37 5.82 2.87 13.79
C PRO A 37 5.78 3.99 12.74
N ASN A 38 6.37 3.73 11.57
CA ASN A 38 6.28 4.61 10.41
C ASN A 38 6.13 3.79 9.10
N PRO A 39 4.92 3.69 8.51
CA PRO A 39 4.68 2.94 7.28
C PRO A 39 5.36 3.56 6.04
N LEU A 40 5.82 4.81 6.13
CA LEU A 40 6.47 5.54 5.05
C LEU A 40 7.95 5.17 4.89
N HIS A 41 8.58 4.67 5.96
CA HIS A 41 9.98 4.24 5.96
C HIS A 41 10.19 2.79 5.47
N HIS A 42 9.13 2.10 5.12
CA HIS A 42 9.25 0.72 4.65
C HIS A 42 9.97 0.69 3.29
N LYS A 43 10.95 -0.20 3.13
CA LYS A 43 11.77 -0.34 1.90
C LYS A 43 10.96 -0.47 0.60
N ASP A 44 9.78 -1.07 0.72
CA ASP A 44 8.87 -1.34 -0.41
C ASP A 44 7.89 -0.18 -0.67
N VAL A 45 7.97 0.90 0.11
CA VAL A 45 7.10 2.07 0.05
C VAL A 45 7.88 3.23 -0.51
N ARG A 46 7.36 3.86 -1.57
CA ARG A 46 7.94 5.07 -2.17
C ARG A 46 6.86 6.11 -2.38
N ALA A 47 7.17 7.36 -2.03
CA ALA A 47 6.31 8.48 -2.38
C ALA A 47 6.25 8.63 -3.91
N LEU A 48 5.06 8.87 -4.44
CA LEU A 48 4.90 9.26 -5.83
C LEU A 48 5.21 10.75 -5.97
N THR A 49 5.83 11.12 -7.09
CA THR A 49 6.22 12.50 -7.41
C THR A 49 5.36 13.02 -8.58
N GLY A 50 5.35 14.34 -8.79
CA GLY A 50 4.57 14.99 -9.85
C GLY A 50 3.11 15.23 -9.45
N GLU A 51 2.18 15.06 -10.40
CA GLU A 51 0.73 15.28 -10.18
C GLU A 51 0.13 14.34 -9.12
N LEU A 52 0.81 13.25 -8.78
CA LEU A 52 0.42 12.28 -7.76
C LEU A 52 1.12 12.51 -6.41
N HIS A 53 1.70 13.68 -6.21
CA HIS A 53 2.36 14.05 -4.96
C HIS A 53 1.39 13.92 -3.76
N GLY A 54 1.83 13.19 -2.74
CA GLY A 54 1.03 12.85 -1.55
C GLY A 54 0.48 11.41 -1.56
N ASP A 55 0.50 10.73 -2.72
CA ASP A 55 0.24 9.30 -2.80
C ASP A 55 1.54 8.50 -2.67
N TRP A 56 1.39 7.24 -2.29
CA TRP A 56 2.48 6.30 -2.04
C TRP A 56 2.31 5.04 -2.88
N ARG A 57 3.41 4.49 -3.36
CA ARG A 57 3.47 3.21 -4.05
C ARG A 57 4.03 2.16 -3.11
N LEU A 58 3.28 1.08 -2.88
CA LEU A 58 3.75 -0.12 -2.20
C LEU A 58 4.10 -1.18 -3.25
N ARG A 59 5.30 -1.76 -3.15
CA ARG A 59 5.70 -2.91 -3.95
C ARG A 59 5.47 -4.21 -3.18
N VAL A 60 4.69 -5.13 -3.75
CA VAL A 60 4.49 -6.47 -3.18
C VAL A 60 4.93 -7.50 -4.23
N GLY A 61 6.19 -7.95 -4.12
CA GLY A 61 6.80 -8.82 -5.13
C GLY A 61 6.89 -8.13 -6.50
N GLY A 62 6.16 -8.67 -7.49
CA GLY A 62 6.05 -8.13 -8.85
C GLY A 62 5.01 -7.01 -9.02
N TRP A 63 4.19 -6.75 -7.99
CA TRP A 63 3.05 -5.83 -8.09
C TRP A 63 3.35 -4.48 -7.45
N ALA A 64 2.80 -3.41 -8.03
CA ALA A 64 2.85 -2.06 -7.50
C ALA A 64 1.43 -1.55 -7.23
N ILE A 65 1.18 -1.15 -5.97
CA ILE A 65 -0.12 -0.70 -5.50
C ILE A 65 -0.01 0.77 -5.11
N THR A 66 -0.86 1.61 -5.70
CA THR A 66 -0.95 3.02 -5.33
C THR A 66 -1.95 3.20 -4.20
N ARG A 67 -1.55 3.92 -3.14
CA ARG A 67 -2.33 4.11 -1.92
C ARG A 67 -2.09 5.51 -1.34
N ARG A 68 -3.05 5.99 -0.56
CA ARG A 68 -2.88 7.18 0.27
C ARG A 68 -2.67 6.74 1.71
N VAL A 69 -1.70 7.36 2.39
CA VAL A 69 -1.44 7.11 3.81
C VAL A 69 -1.84 8.36 4.57
N SER A 70 -2.79 8.21 5.47
CA SER A 70 -3.29 9.30 6.32
C SER A 70 -2.94 8.98 7.78
N LYS A 71 -2.46 9.98 8.52
CA LYS A 71 -2.21 9.86 9.96
C LYS A 71 -3.49 10.23 10.69
N THR A 72 -4.00 9.35 11.54
CA THR A 72 -5.13 9.62 12.44
C THR A 72 -4.64 10.15 13.78
#